data_AF-A0A942ZA57-F1
#
_entry.id   AF-A0A942ZA57-F1
#
_cell.length_a   1.000
_cell.length_b   1.000
_cell.length_c   1.000
_cell.angle_alpha   90.00
_cell.angle_beta   90.00
_cell.angle_gamma   90.00
#
_symmetry.space_group_name_H-M   'P 1'
#
loop_
_entity.id
_entity.type
_entity.pdbx_description
1 polymer ?
#
loop_
_entity_poly.entity_id
_entity_poly.type
_entity_poly.pdbx_seq_one_letter_code
_entity_poly.pdbx_strand_id
1 'polypeptide(L)'
;MILSMIIFGILLIILSIILIVKYREVENTKYNEIIKIYNEIVEYSDIISGVIIDLESMIKNENSQKESYIIESNYNISGTKDDYATEDYTRKIKEEVIDLYKDGNSIDEIAKRLNKGKREVEMMVKLNNFNKIKKKS
;
A
#
# COMPACT_ATOMS: atom_id res chain seq x y z
N MET A 1 -60.53 33.33 4.76
CA MET A 1 -60.20 31.89 4.58
C MET A 1 -59.14 31.67 3.51
N ILE A 2 -59.27 32.23 2.30
CA ILE A 2 -58.25 32.07 1.25
C ILE A 2 -56.91 32.71 1.64
N LEU A 3 -56.93 33.96 2.14
CA LEU A 3 -55.72 34.67 2.56
C LEU A 3 -54.95 33.94 3.67
N SER A 4 -55.65 33.34 4.63
CA SER A 4 -55.04 32.59 5.73
C SER A 4 -54.37 31.29 5.25
N MET A 5 -54.90 30.63 4.21
CA MET A 5 -54.24 29.45 3.63
C MET A 5 -52.96 29.83 2.88
N ILE A 6 -52.96 30.97 2.18
CA ILE A 6 -51.76 31.47 1.48
C ILE A 6 -50.65 31.79 2.48
N ILE A 7 -50.98 32.49 3.57
CA ILE A 7 -50.01 32.82 4.64
C ILE A 7 -49.42 31.55 5.25
N PHE A 8 -50.24 30.55 5.51
CA PHE A 8 -49.77 29.26 6.04
C PHE A 8 -48.86 28.53 5.06
N GLY A 9 -49.17 28.55 3.76
CA GLY A 9 -48.30 27.99 2.72
C GLY A 9 -46.92 28.65 2.67
N ILE A 10 -46.87 29.99 2.76
CA ILE A 10 -45.60 30.73 2.80
C ILE A 10 -44.80 30.35 4.06
N LEU A 11 -45.46 30.21 5.21
CA LEU A 11 -44.80 29.80 6.46
C LEU A 11 -44.13 28.42 6.34
N LEU A 12 -44.80 27.46 5.68
CA LEU A 12 -44.23 26.12 5.43
C LEU A 12 -43.00 26.17 4.52
N ILE A 13 -43.02 27.02 3.48
CA ILE A 13 -41.89 27.20 2.58
C ILE A 13 -40.69 27.77 3.36
N ILE A 14 -40.91 28.79 4.20
CA ILE A 14 -39.86 29.37 5.04
C ILE A 14 -39.27 28.32 5.98
N LEU A 15 -40.12 27.53 6.64
CA LEU A 15 -39.68 26.44 7.53
C LEU A 15 -38.83 25.42 6.77
N SER A 16 -39.23 25.04 5.56
CA SER A 16 -38.48 24.11 4.71
C SER A 16 -37.10 24.65 4.36
N ILE A 17 -37.01 25.92 3.98
CA ILE A 17 -35.73 26.58 3.67
C ILE A 17 -34.81 26.56 4.90
N ILE A 18 -35.33 26.88 6.08
CA ILE A 18 -34.56 26.86 7.33
C ILE A 18 -33.99 25.47 7.61
N LEU A 19 -34.80 24.41 7.44
CA LEU A 19 -34.36 23.04 7.63
C LEU A 19 -33.27 22.63 6.63
N ILE A 20 -33.42 23.01 5.36
CA ILE A 20 -32.42 22.73 4.31
C ILE A 20 -31.08 23.39 4.63
N VAL A 21 -31.08 24.65 5.05
CA VAL A 21 -29.85 25.37 5.40
C VAL A 21 -29.15 24.70 6.57
N LYS A 22 -29.89 24.36 7.63
CA LYS A 22 -29.33 23.68 8.80
C LYS A 22 -28.75 22.31 8.45
N TYR A 23 -29.44 21.55 7.60
CA TYR A 23 -28.95 20.24 7.17
C TYR A 23 -27.64 20.36 6.38
N ARG A 24 -27.57 21.33 5.46
CA ARG A 24 -26.35 21.63 4.67
C ARG A 24 -25.15 21.97 5.55
N GLU A 25 -25.35 22.74 6.62
CA GLU A 25 -24.26 23.11 7.54
C GLU A 25 -23.66 21.89 8.26
N VAL A 26 -24.52 20.96 8.69
CA VAL A 26 -24.08 19.70 9.31
C VAL A 26 -23.32 18.83 8.32
N GLU A 27 -23.80 18.71 7.07
CA GLU A 27 -23.10 17.97 6.02
C GLU A 27 -21.74 18.58 5.70
N ASN A 28 -21.67 19.91 5.56
CA ASN A 28 -20.41 20.62 5.30
C ASN A 28 -19.39 20.39 6.41
N THR A 29 -19.83 20.39 7.67
CA THR A 29 -18.94 20.09 8.81
C THR A 29 -18.34 18.69 8.69
N LYS A 30 -19.18 17.67 8.42
CA LYS A 30 -18.71 16.30 8.22
C LYS A 30 -17.76 16.19 7.03
N TYR A 31 -18.07 16.87 5.94
CA TYR A 31 -17.20 16.89 4.75
C TYR A 31 -15.83 17.51 5.05
N ASN A 32 -15.80 18.60 5.81
CA ASN A 32 -14.57 19.24 6.25
C ASN A 32 -13.74 18.34 7.18
N GLU A 33 -14.40 17.61 8.09
CA GLU A 33 -13.74 16.61 8.94
C GLU A 33 -13.10 15.49 8.09
N ILE A 34 -13.79 15.00 7.07
CA ILE A 34 -13.27 13.99 6.15
C ILE A 34 -12.03 14.53 5.41
N ILE A 35 -12.09 15.76 4.90
CA ILE A 35 -10.93 16.40 4.25
C ILE A 35 -9.75 16.51 5.22
N LYS A 36 -10.01 16.89 6.46
CA LYS A 36 -8.97 17.00 7.49
C LYS A 36 -8.27 15.66 7.72
N ILE A 37 -9.04 14.59 7.91
CA ILE A 37 -8.51 13.23 8.08
C ILE A 37 -7.71 12.80 6.84
N TYR A 38 -8.20 13.11 5.63
CA TYR A 38 -7.49 12.79 4.39
C TYR A 38 -6.11 13.48 4.34
N ASN A 39 -6.05 14.77 4.68
CA ASN A 39 -4.79 15.51 4.70
C ASN A 39 -3.81 14.95 5.74
N GLU A 40 -4.31 14.58 6.93
CA GLU A 40 -3.48 13.93 7.96
C GLU A 40 -2.90 12.59 7.45
N ILE A 41 -3.69 11.77 6.74
CA ILE A 41 -3.21 10.51 6.15
C ILE A 41 -2.10 10.76 5.12
N VAL A 42 -2.25 11.79 4.27
CA VAL A 42 -1.24 12.16 3.28
C VAL A 42 0.06 12.59 3.97
N GLU A 43 -0.03 13.42 5.00
CA GLU A 43 1.13 13.85 5.79
C GLU A 43 1.86 12.64 6.43
N TYR A 44 1.12 11.71 7.04
CA TYR A 44 1.73 10.49 7.58
C TYR A 44 2.38 9.63 6.52
N SER A 45 1.81 9.55 5.31
CA SER A 45 2.39 8.83 4.19
C SER A 45 3.74 9.40 3.78
N ASP A 46 3.87 10.73 3.75
CA ASP A 46 5.13 11.41 3.42
C ASP A 46 6.19 11.15 4.49
N ILE A 47 5.81 11.21 5.77
CA ILE A 47 6.71 10.89 6.89
C ILE A 47 7.20 9.45 6.80
N ILE A 48 6.30 8.49 6.56
CA ILE A 48 6.66 7.07 6.42
C ILE A 48 7.61 6.87 5.23
N SER A 49 7.38 7.56 4.12
CA SER A 49 8.24 7.49 2.95
C SER A 49 9.66 7.97 3.26
N GLY A 50 9.80 9.06 4.02
CA GLY A 50 11.09 9.54 4.52
C GLY A 50 11.80 8.51 5.39
N VAL A 51 11.09 7.91 6.36
CA VAL A 51 11.65 6.87 7.23
C VAL A 51 12.11 5.64 6.43
N ILE A 52 11.38 5.25 5.38
CA ILE A 52 11.76 4.13 4.52
C ILE A 52 13.06 4.45 3.77
N ILE A 53 13.20 5.66 3.24
CA ILE A 53 14.42 6.11 2.56
C ILE A 53 15.61 6.08 3.52
N ASP A 54 15.42 6.58 4.75
CA ASP A 54 16.46 6.57 5.77
C ASP A 54 16.89 5.15 6.13
N LEU A 55 15.92 4.24 6.33
CA LEU A 55 16.21 2.82 6.59
C LEU A 55 16.95 2.16 5.43
N GLU A 56 16.55 2.43 4.19
CA GLU A 56 17.23 1.91 3.00
C GLU A 56 18.68 2.40 2.94
N SER A 57 18.92 3.67 3.29
CA SER A 57 20.27 4.23 3.34
C SER A 57 21.14 3.55 4.41
N MET A 58 20.57 3.25 5.59
CA MET A 58 21.28 2.54 6.67
C MET A 58 21.64 1.11 6.26
N ILE A 59 20.73 0.38 5.61
CA ILE A 59 20.97 -0.98 5.12
C ILE A 59 22.08 -1.00 4.06
N LYS A 60 22.09 -0.03 3.13
CA LYS A 60 23.15 0.09 2.12
C LYS A 60 24.51 0.40 2.75
N ASN A 61 24.54 1.21 3.80
CA ASN A 61 25.78 1.59 4.46
C ASN A 61 26.39 0.42 5.27
N GLU A 62 25.57 -0.39 5.96
CA GLU A 62 26.05 -1.58 6.67
C GLU A 62 26.61 -2.66 5.73
N ASN A 63 26.01 -2.85 4.55
CA ASN A 63 26.52 -3.81 3.56
C ASN A 63 27.84 -3.36 2.92
N SER A 64 28.05 -2.05 2.77
CA SER A 64 29.31 -1.49 2.24
C SER A 64 30.49 -1.71 3.20
N GLN A 65 30.24 -1.84 4.50
CA GLN A 65 31.27 -2.06 5.52
C GLN A 65 31.62 -3.55 5.71
N LYS A 66 30.76 -4.47 5.26
CA LYS A 66 31.05 -5.92 5.26
C LYS A 66 31.79 -6.41 4.00
N GLU A 67 31.70 -5.68 2.89
CA GLU A 67 32.43 -6.05 1.66
C GLU A 67 33.92 -5.67 1.69
N SER A 68 34.37 -4.78 2.59
CA SER A 68 35.81 -4.47 2.72
C SER A 68 36.63 -5.50 3.51
N TYR A 69 36.03 -6.61 3.97
CA TYR A 69 36.76 -7.72 4.61
C TYR A 69 36.66 -9.05 3.84
N ILE A 70 35.95 -9.09 2.71
CA ILE A 70 35.79 -10.32 1.90
C ILE A 70 36.48 -10.21 0.53
N ILE A 71 36.76 -8.98 0.05
CA ILE A 71 37.45 -8.76 -1.23
C ILE A 71 38.98 -8.81 -1.04
N GLU A 72 39.50 -9.94 -0.56
CA GLU A 72 40.89 -10.35 -0.86
C GLU A 72 40.98 -11.83 -1.27
N SER A 73 39.84 -12.49 -1.51
CA SER A 73 39.84 -13.79 -2.17
C SER A 73 38.75 -13.87 -3.24
N ASN A 74 39.19 -14.13 -4.46
CA ASN A 74 38.43 -14.43 -5.68
C ASN A 74 37.92 -13.28 -6.56
N TYR A 75 38.85 -12.83 -7.41
CA TYR A 75 38.77 -12.93 -8.87
C TYR A 75 37.72 -12.09 -9.64
N ASN A 76 38.26 -11.05 -10.27
CA ASN A 76 37.96 -10.55 -11.62
C ASN A 76 36.58 -9.94 -11.95
N ILE A 77 36.60 -8.62 -11.83
CA ILE A 77 36.00 -7.60 -12.70
C ILE A 77 35.78 -8.09 -14.14
N SER A 78 34.53 -8.02 -14.58
CA SER A 78 34.15 -7.52 -15.90
C SER A 78 32.77 -6.90 -15.77
N GLY A 79 32.72 -5.59 -15.52
CA GLY A 79 31.46 -4.85 -15.49
C GLY A 79 30.89 -4.68 -16.89
N THR A 80 29.57 -4.70 -17.01
CA THR A 80 28.85 -3.76 -17.87
C THR A 80 27.43 -3.60 -17.35
N LYS A 81 26.97 -2.35 -17.36
CA LYS A 81 25.61 -1.88 -17.08
C LYS A 81 24.57 -2.75 -17.80
N ASP A 82 23.50 -3.14 -17.11
CA ASP A 82 22.16 -3.27 -17.68
C ASP A 82 21.10 -3.41 -16.57
N ASP A 83 20.28 -2.37 -16.44
CA ASP A 83 19.22 -2.17 -15.43
C ASP A 83 17.94 -2.98 -15.75
N TYR A 84 18.07 -4.10 -16.46
CA TYR A 84 16.95 -4.91 -16.98
C TYR A 84 16.91 -6.35 -16.44
N ALA A 85 17.94 -6.81 -15.71
CA ALA A 85 18.03 -8.19 -15.25
C ALA A 85 17.29 -8.46 -13.92
N THR A 86 16.97 -7.42 -13.15
CA THR A 86 16.45 -7.57 -11.78
C THR A 86 14.99 -8.00 -11.74
N GLU A 87 14.15 -7.55 -12.68
CA GLU A 87 12.72 -7.91 -12.71
C GLU A 87 12.49 -9.39 -13.05
N ASP A 88 13.29 -9.96 -13.95
CA ASP A 88 13.13 -11.34 -14.43
C ASP A 88 13.49 -12.36 -13.34
N TYR A 89 14.55 -12.08 -12.56
CA TYR A 89 14.94 -12.91 -11.44
C TYR A 89 13.88 -12.94 -10.32
N THR A 90 13.32 -11.77 -9.97
CA THR A 90 12.27 -11.68 -8.96
C THR A 90 10.99 -12.39 -9.40
N ARG A 91 10.65 -12.30 -10.69
CA ARG A 91 9.50 -13.02 -11.26
C ARG A 91 9.68 -14.53 -11.19
N LYS A 92 10.87 -15.02 -11.57
CA LYS A 92 11.19 -16.45 -11.54
C LYS A 92 11.12 -17.04 -10.13
N ILE A 93 11.66 -16.35 -9.13
CA ILE A 93 11.55 -16.77 -7.72
C ILE A 93 10.10 -16.85 -7.28
N LYS A 94 9.28 -15.85 -7.64
CA LYS A 94 7.87 -15.82 -7.26
C LYS A 94 7.10 -16.98 -7.88
N GLU A 95 7.36 -17.29 -9.15
CA GLU A 95 6.74 -18.44 -9.84
C GLU A 95 7.14 -19.75 -9.15
N GLU A 96 8.42 -19.92 -8.82
CA GLU A 96 8.93 -21.10 -8.12
C GLU A 96 8.33 -21.28 -6.71
N VAL A 97 8.17 -20.19 -5.94
CA VAL A 97 7.48 -20.21 -4.64
C VAL A 97 6.04 -20.70 -4.78
N ILE A 98 5.33 -20.23 -5.80
CA ILE A 98 3.93 -20.58 -6.03
C ILE A 98 3.77 -22.04 -6.46
N ASP A 99 4.67 -22.55 -7.27
CA ASP A 99 4.61 -23.93 -7.72
C ASP A 99 4.94 -24.90 -6.58
N LEU A 100 5.99 -24.64 -5.80
CA LEU A 100 6.29 -25.43 -4.60
C LEU A 100 5.14 -25.42 -3.58
N TYR A 101 4.43 -24.29 -3.44
CA TYR A 101 3.27 -24.21 -2.56
C TYR A 101 2.07 -25.02 -3.08
N LYS A 102 1.83 -25.04 -4.40
CA LYS A 102 0.79 -25.90 -5.00
C LYS A 102 1.11 -27.38 -4.86
N ASP A 103 2.39 -27.73 -4.88
CA ASP A 103 2.87 -29.10 -4.67
C ASP A 103 2.73 -29.57 -3.20
N GLY A 104 2.23 -28.70 -2.31
CA GLY A 104 1.92 -29.02 -0.92
C GLY A 104 3.08 -28.81 0.06
N ASN A 105 4.18 -28.19 -0.36
CA ASN A 105 5.30 -27.87 0.53
C ASN A 105 4.88 -26.80 1.55
N SER A 106 5.38 -26.93 2.78
CA SER A 106 5.16 -25.92 3.83
C SER A 106 5.98 -24.65 3.56
N ILE A 107 5.51 -23.51 4.10
CA ILE A 107 6.23 -22.23 3.99
C ILE A 107 7.67 -22.33 4.53
N ASP A 108 7.88 -23.14 5.58
CA ASP A 108 9.20 -23.36 6.17
C ASP A 108 10.14 -24.16 5.25
N GLU A 109 9.63 -25.15 4.53
CA GLU A 109 10.41 -25.93 3.57
C GLU A 109 10.76 -25.11 2.33
N ILE A 110 9.80 -24.31 1.83
CA ILE A 110 10.02 -23.42 0.69
C ILE A 110 11.08 -22.36 1.04
N ALA A 111 10.97 -21.75 2.23
CA ALA A 111 11.93 -20.77 2.72
C ALA A 111 13.35 -21.36 2.80
N LYS A 112 13.50 -22.58 3.33
CA LYS A 112 14.79 -23.27 3.39
C LYS A 112 15.32 -23.61 1.99
N ARG A 113 14.46 -24.12 1.10
CA ARG A 113 14.86 -24.58 -0.24
C ARG A 113 15.32 -23.43 -1.14
N LEU A 114 14.67 -22.27 -1.03
CA LEU A 114 14.98 -21.09 -1.84
C LEU A 114 15.93 -20.11 -1.14
N ASN A 115 16.42 -20.45 0.05
CA ASN A 115 17.22 -19.57 0.90
C ASN A 115 16.56 -18.18 1.09
N LYS A 116 15.27 -18.17 1.41
CA LYS A 116 14.43 -16.98 1.59
C LYS A 116 13.89 -16.87 3.01
N GLY A 117 13.50 -15.66 3.39
CA GLY A 117 12.85 -15.44 4.68
C GLY A 117 11.45 -16.08 4.71
N LYS A 118 11.07 -16.70 5.83
CA LYS A 118 9.73 -17.28 6.04
C LYS A 118 8.61 -16.28 5.71
N ARG A 119 8.78 -15.03 6.16
CA ARG A 119 7.84 -13.92 5.93
C ARG A 119 7.75 -13.52 4.45
N GLU A 120 8.87 -13.56 3.72
CA GLU A 120 8.94 -13.24 2.29
C GLU A 120 8.11 -14.25 1.49
N VAL A 121 8.31 -15.54 1.76
CA VAL A 121 7.55 -16.64 1.14
C VAL A 121 6.05 -16.52 1.48
N GLU A 122 5.71 -16.24 2.74
CA GLU A 122 4.32 -16.06 3.17
C GLU A 122 3.63 -14.90 2.41
N MET A 123 4.32 -13.78 2.24
CA MET A 123 3.79 -12.63 1.48
C MET A 123 3.59 -12.98 0.01
N MET A 124 4.54 -13.67 -0.63
CA MET A 124 4.43 -14.09 -2.03
C MET A 124 3.21 -14.99 -2.28
N VAL A 125 2.96 -15.95 -1.39
CA VAL A 125 1.80 -16.85 -1.46
C VAL A 125 0.50 -16.07 -1.29
N LYS A 126 0.40 -15.20 -0.26
CA LYS A 126 -0.82 -14.40 -0.01
C LYS A 126 -1.15 -13.48 -1.18
N LEU A 127 -0.17 -12.74 -1.70
CA LEU A 127 -0.36 -11.82 -2.83
C LEU A 127 -0.84 -12.53 -4.10
N ASN A 128 -0.40 -13.76 -4.35
CA ASN A 128 -0.87 -14.55 -5.48
C ASN A 128 -2.34 -14.98 -5.33
N ASN A 129 -2.76 -15.36 -4.11
CA ASN A 129 -4.14 -15.71 -3.84
C ASN A 129 -5.09 -14.51 -4.02
N PHE A 130 -4.68 -13.31 -3.58
CA PHE A 130 -5.45 -12.08 -3.82
C PHE A 130 -5.60 -11.76 -5.32
N ASN A 131 -4.56 -11.98 -6.14
CA ASN A 131 -4.63 -11.76 -7.59
C ASN A 131 -5.53 -12.78 -8.32
N LYS A 132 -5.66 -14.01 -7.82
CA LYS A 132 -6.61 -14.99 -8.38
C LYS A 132 -8.07 -14.62 -8.13
N ILE A 133 -8.37 -13.99 -7.00
CA ILE A 133 -9.73 -13.55 -6.64
C ILE A 133 -10.18 -12.40 -7.56
N LYS A 134 -9.28 -11.44 -7.85
CA LYS A 134 -9.58 -10.31 -8.75
C LYS A 134 -9.76 -10.68 -10.22
N LYS A 135 -9.20 -11.79 -10.70
CA LYS A 135 -9.35 -12.23 -12.11
C LYS A 135 -10.63 -13.05 -12.38
N LYS A 136 -11.36 -13.45 -11.33
CA LYS A 136 -12.62 -14.21 -11.45
C LYS A 136 -13.87 -13.36 -11.20
N SER A 137 -13.69 -12.08 -10.89
CA SER A 137 -14.76 -11.10 -10.67
C SER A 137 -14.78 -10.07 -11.78
#